data_AF-A0A167I5Y9-F1
#
_entry.id   AF-A0A167I5Y9-F1
#
_cell.length_a   1.000
_cell.length_b   1.000
_cell.length_c   1.000
_cell.angle_alpha   90.00
_cell.angle_beta   90.00
_cell.angle_gamma   90.00
#
_symmetry.space_group_name_H-M   'P 1'
#
loop_
_entity.id
_entity.type
_entity.pdbx_description
1 polymer ?
#
loop_
_entity_poly.entity_id
_entity_poly.type
_entity_poly.pdbx_seq_one_letter_code
_entity_poly.pdbx_strand_id
1 'polypeptide(L)'
;MITTEPSDKPPAYNATGPGATGVTHGFPTGYFIIRNLSTNRVLDVGGSATADGSELFLWPEKEGSLVEGLRDPGANNQVFFIDHAGALCSLVSGHAVDVEDGIPVLRHRRPYTAPFPNKYSHPLPIFSYEARTNIIRATFATDPAYPSPSSPAAAESSADAWRSKDYVLTSVPLKALPSIIDSASNFFLSAASQLQLLPSRDGEQFDLDEDDVLDADRRDDEDVNDDNSTERWRHAKIIPLSLGWNEKASVHGGGKRDRERRRWLVVPLVKSKSPRLSQS
;
A
#
# COMPACT_ATOMS: atom_id res chain seq x y z
N MET A 1 5.01 -39.29 50.25
CA MET A 1 5.39 -38.02 49.60
C MET A 1 5.12 -38.18 48.11
N ILE A 2 4.06 -37.58 47.60
CA ILE A 2 3.72 -37.63 46.17
C ILE A 2 4.25 -36.33 45.56
N THR A 3 5.32 -36.44 44.78
CA THR A 3 5.85 -35.37 43.94
C THR A 3 4.93 -35.21 42.73
N THR A 4 4.09 -34.17 42.75
CA THR A 4 3.37 -33.72 41.55
C THR A 4 4.32 -32.88 40.70
N GLU A 5 4.74 -33.44 39.57
CA GLU A 5 5.40 -32.71 38.48
C GLU A 5 4.52 -31.52 38.04
N PRO A 6 5.06 -30.29 37.91
CA PRO A 6 4.30 -29.18 37.36
C PRO A 6 3.97 -29.45 35.89
N SER A 7 2.68 -29.46 35.56
CA SER A 7 2.19 -29.58 34.20
C SER A 7 2.64 -28.38 33.36
N ASP A 8 3.61 -28.57 32.47
CA ASP A 8 4.08 -27.63 31.43
C ASP A 8 3.00 -27.22 30.41
N LYS A 9 1.75 -27.65 30.59
CA LYS A 9 0.65 -27.17 29.75
C LYS A 9 0.27 -25.75 30.17
N PRO A 10 0.35 -24.75 29.27
CA PRO A 10 -0.20 -23.45 29.56
C PRO A 10 -1.67 -23.60 29.99
N PRO A 11 -2.15 -22.76 30.92
CA PRO A 11 -3.53 -22.85 31.40
C PRO A 11 -4.47 -22.89 30.20
N ALA A 12 -5.40 -23.85 30.21
CA ALA A 12 -6.39 -23.96 29.17
C ALA A 12 -7.08 -22.60 29.04
N TYR A 13 -6.90 -21.93 27.91
CA TYR A 13 -7.69 -20.76 27.60
C TYR A 13 -9.14 -21.24 27.60
N ASN A 14 -9.95 -20.78 28.56
CA ASN A 14 -11.35 -21.14 28.62
C ASN A 14 -12.03 -20.60 27.36
N ALA A 15 -12.16 -21.45 26.35
CA ALA A 15 -12.80 -21.18 25.06
C ALA A 15 -14.33 -21.11 25.17
N THR A 16 -14.86 -20.64 26.31
CA THR A 16 -16.29 -20.61 26.64
C THR A 16 -16.87 -19.20 26.56
N GLY A 17 -16.16 -18.26 25.93
CA GLY A 17 -16.73 -17.05 25.36
C GLY A 17 -16.99 -17.27 23.85
N PRO A 18 -17.98 -16.60 23.24
CA PRO A 18 -18.26 -16.77 21.82
C PRO A 18 -17.03 -16.33 21.02
N GLY A 19 -16.30 -17.31 20.46
CA GLY A 19 -15.17 -17.10 19.56
C GLY A 19 -13.98 -16.38 20.19
N ALA A 20 -12.96 -17.13 20.60
CA ALA A 20 -11.58 -16.61 20.62
C ALA A 20 -11.07 -16.39 19.17
N THR A 21 -11.87 -15.74 18.33
CA THR A 21 -11.45 -15.19 17.05
C THR A 21 -10.60 -13.98 17.41
N GLY A 22 -9.27 -14.14 17.37
CA GLY A 22 -8.35 -13.02 17.55
C GLY A 22 -8.76 -11.85 16.65
N VAL A 23 -8.55 -10.62 17.12
CA VAL A 23 -8.90 -9.41 16.36
C VAL A 23 -8.03 -9.38 15.10
N THR A 24 -8.60 -9.75 13.95
CA THR A 24 -7.87 -9.77 12.67
C THR A 24 -7.96 -8.45 11.91
N HIS A 25 -8.64 -7.45 12.46
CA HIS A 25 -8.82 -6.13 11.84
C HIS A 25 -9.35 -6.20 10.38
N GLY A 26 -10.19 -7.21 10.11
CA GLY A 26 -10.79 -7.45 8.79
C GLY A 26 -9.97 -8.33 7.85
N PHE A 27 -8.73 -8.69 8.20
CA PHE A 27 -7.96 -9.71 7.48
C PHE A 27 -8.49 -11.13 7.78
N PRO A 28 -8.22 -12.11 6.90
CA PRO A 28 -8.48 -13.51 7.22
C PRO A 28 -7.56 -14.00 8.35
N THR A 29 -8.00 -15.04 9.05
CA THR A 29 -7.15 -15.74 10.01
C THR A 29 -6.07 -16.55 9.30
N GLY A 30 -4.92 -16.72 9.94
CA GLY A 30 -3.79 -17.46 9.37
C GLY A 30 -2.99 -16.65 8.36
N TYR A 31 -2.42 -17.34 7.37
CA TYR A 31 -1.55 -16.74 6.37
C TYR A 31 -2.33 -16.32 5.13
N PHE A 32 -1.88 -15.26 4.46
CA PHE A 32 -2.52 -14.74 3.26
C PHE A 32 -1.53 -14.03 2.33
N ILE A 33 -1.93 -13.86 1.08
CA ILE A 33 -1.24 -13.05 0.06
C ILE A 33 -2.01 -11.74 -0.11
N ILE A 34 -1.30 -10.63 -0.30
CA ILE A 34 -1.89 -9.32 -0.58
C ILE A 34 -1.62 -8.97 -2.04
N ARG A 35 -2.66 -8.91 -2.87
CA ARG A 35 -2.57 -8.64 -4.31
C ARG A 35 -3.13 -7.25 -4.63
N ASN A 36 -2.38 -6.44 -5.35
CA ASN A 36 -2.88 -5.18 -5.88
C ASN A 36 -3.82 -5.45 -7.07
N LEU A 37 -5.00 -4.82 -7.07
CA LEU A 37 -5.98 -5.03 -8.14
C LEU A 37 -5.65 -4.31 -9.44
N SER A 38 -4.90 -3.20 -9.40
CA SER A 38 -4.54 -2.46 -10.63
C SER A 38 -3.40 -3.11 -11.39
N THR A 39 -2.38 -3.63 -10.69
CA THR A 39 -1.18 -4.20 -11.33
C THR A 39 -1.15 -5.72 -11.37
N ASN A 40 -2.08 -6.39 -10.67
CA ASN A 40 -2.10 -7.85 -10.45
C ASN A 40 -0.80 -8.41 -9.81
N ARG A 41 0.03 -7.54 -9.23
CA ARG A 41 1.24 -7.89 -8.47
C ARG A 41 0.90 -8.10 -7.01
N VAL A 42 1.76 -8.81 -6.29
CA VAL A 42 1.60 -9.10 -4.86
C VAL A 42 2.63 -8.37 -4.04
N LEU A 43 2.29 -8.05 -2.79
CA LEU A 43 3.24 -7.52 -1.82
C LEU A 43 4.35 -8.56 -1.57
N ASP A 44 5.60 -8.10 -1.57
CA ASP A 44 6.79 -8.95 -1.53
C ASP A 44 7.85 -8.30 -0.65
N VAL A 45 8.45 -9.09 0.24
CA VAL A 45 9.66 -8.70 0.97
C VAL A 45 10.87 -8.98 0.08
N GLY A 46 11.54 -7.90 -0.33
CA GLY A 46 12.66 -7.95 -1.26
C GLY A 46 13.74 -8.95 -0.91
N GLY A 47 13.97 -9.91 -1.81
CA GLY A 47 15.04 -10.91 -1.65
C GLY A 47 14.91 -11.79 -0.40
N SER A 48 13.70 -11.90 0.18
CA SER A 48 13.48 -12.58 1.46
C SER A 48 14.32 -11.99 2.60
N ALA A 49 14.61 -10.68 2.54
CA ALA A 49 15.38 -9.98 3.55
C ALA A 49 14.72 -10.07 4.93
N THR A 50 15.55 -10.02 5.97
CA THR A 50 15.10 -10.10 7.37
C THR A 50 15.57 -8.90 8.20
N ALA A 51 16.31 -7.97 7.60
CA ALA A 51 16.85 -6.81 8.31
C ALA A 51 15.79 -5.71 8.51
N ASP A 52 15.94 -4.92 9.59
CA ASP A 52 15.15 -3.69 9.77
C ASP A 52 15.36 -2.74 8.59
N GLY A 53 14.28 -2.08 8.16
CA GLY A 53 14.32 -1.14 7.04
C GLY A 53 14.28 -1.81 5.67
N SER A 54 14.19 -3.14 5.59
CA SER A 54 14.00 -3.83 4.30
C SER A 54 12.65 -3.46 3.70
N GLU A 55 12.65 -2.85 2.51
CA GLU A 55 11.44 -2.40 1.81
C GLU A 55 10.54 -3.57 1.40
N LEU A 56 9.24 -3.34 1.53
CA LEU A 56 8.21 -4.14 0.86
C LEU A 56 7.79 -3.44 -0.42
N PHE A 57 7.80 -4.17 -1.52
CA PHE A 57 7.39 -3.68 -2.84
C PHE A 57 6.41 -4.64 -3.51
N LEU A 58 5.97 -4.33 -4.72
CA LEU A 58 5.09 -5.21 -5.49
C LEU A 58 5.89 -6.00 -6.52
N TRP A 59 5.70 -7.31 -6.53
CA TRP A 59 6.37 -8.25 -7.45
C TRP A 59 5.34 -9.18 -8.10
N PRO A 60 5.62 -9.81 -9.26
CA PRO A 60 4.76 -10.86 -9.77
C PRO A 60 4.66 -11.99 -8.74
N GLU A 61 3.48 -12.58 -8.64
CA GLU A 61 3.28 -13.77 -7.80
C GLU A 61 4.24 -14.88 -8.24
N LYS A 62 5.04 -15.38 -7.30
CA LYS A 62 6.07 -16.39 -7.58
C LYS A 62 5.47 -17.78 -7.80
N GLU A 63 4.36 -18.08 -7.12
CA GLU A 63 3.63 -19.34 -7.24
C GLU A 63 2.18 -19.21 -6.75
N GLY A 64 1.30 -20.08 -7.25
CA GLY A 64 -0.15 -19.96 -7.06
C GLY A 64 -0.78 -20.96 -6.09
N SER A 65 0.00 -21.77 -5.35
CA SER A 65 -0.59 -22.74 -4.43
C SER A 65 -1.19 -22.03 -3.22
N LEU A 66 -2.50 -22.08 -3.04
CA LEU A 66 -3.15 -21.49 -1.85
C LEU A 66 -3.18 -22.45 -0.66
N VAL A 67 -2.45 -23.56 -0.71
CA VAL A 67 -2.43 -24.58 0.34
C VAL A 67 -1.08 -24.56 1.04
N GLU A 68 -1.04 -24.19 2.32
CA GLU A 68 0.20 -23.93 3.08
C GLU A 68 1.24 -25.06 2.93
N GLY A 69 0.83 -26.32 3.11
CA GLY A 69 1.74 -27.47 3.02
C GLY A 69 2.18 -27.86 1.60
N LEU A 70 1.66 -27.22 0.57
CA LEU A 70 1.99 -27.48 -0.85
C LEU A 70 2.63 -26.27 -1.54
N ARG A 71 2.94 -25.21 -0.78
CA ARG A 71 3.60 -24.01 -1.28
C ARG A 71 5.10 -24.23 -1.45
N ASP A 72 5.70 -23.49 -2.37
CA ASP A 72 7.14 -23.38 -2.48
C ASP A 72 7.66 -22.48 -1.34
N PRO A 73 8.51 -22.98 -0.43
CA PRO A 73 9.09 -22.15 0.62
C PRO A 73 9.85 -20.93 0.08
N GLY A 74 10.37 -20.98 -1.15
CA GLY A 74 11.02 -19.86 -1.83
C GLY A 74 10.11 -18.67 -2.13
N ALA A 75 8.79 -18.86 -2.06
CA ALA A 75 7.77 -17.82 -2.24
C ALA A 75 7.17 -17.30 -0.93
N ASN A 76 7.68 -17.73 0.23
CA ASN A 76 7.16 -17.30 1.54
C ASN A 76 7.37 -15.81 1.84
N ASN A 77 8.25 -15.13 1.10
CA ASN A 77 8.41 -13.68 1.18
C ASN A 77 7.23 -12.89 0.60
N GLN A 78 6.24 -13.56 -0.01
CA GLN A 78 4.97 -12.98 -0.50
C GLN A 78 3.78 -13.31 0.41
N VAL A 79 4.05 -13.91 1.57
CA VAL A 79 3.02 -14.40 2.50
C VAL A 79 3.11 -13.63 3.81
N PHE A 80 1.94 -13.22 4.30
CA PHE A 80 1.80 -12.37 5.48
C PHE A 80 0.73 -12.90 6.43
N PHE A 81 0.70 -12.37 7.65
CA PHE A 81 -0.34 -12.61 8.64
C PHE A 81 -0.55 -11.36 9.50
N ILE A 82 -1.66 -11.30 10.26
CA ILE A 82 -1.86 -10.31 11.31
C ILE A 82 -1.53 -10.94 12.66
N ASP A 83 -0.69 -10.28 13.45
CA ASP A 83 -0.39 -10.75 14.81
C ASP A 83 -1.42 -10.28 15.85
N HIS A 84 -1.23 -10.71 17.10
CA HIS A 84 -2.15 -10.41 18.20
C HIS A 84 -2.25 -8.91 18.55
N ALA A 85 -1.30 -8.09 18.11
CA ALA A 85 -1.31 -6.65 18.32
C ALA A 85 -1.90 -5.88 17.13
N GLY A 86 -2.31 -6.59 16.07
CA GLY A 86 -2.85 -6.00 14.85
C GLY A 86 -1.78 -5.54 13.85
N ALA A 87 -0.50 -5.90 14.06
CA ALA A 87 0.55 -5.60 13.10
C ALA A 87 0.50 -6.59 11.94
N LEU A 88 0.77 -6.10 10.73
CA LEU A 88 1.02 -6.95 9.57
C LEU A 88 2.42 -7.53 9.69
N CYS A 89 2.57 -8.84 9.51
CA CYS A 89 3.84 -9.54 9.71
C CYS A 89 4.18 -10.40 8.50
N SER A 90 5.47 -10.49 8.18
CA SER A 90 5.98 -11.36 7.13
C SER A 90 6.12 -12.80 7.62
N LEU A 91 5.69 -13.78 6.81
CA LEU A 91 5.90 -15.19 7.12
C LEU A 91 7.39 -15.55 7.17
N VAL A 92 8.21 -15.01 6.26
CA VAL A 92 9.60 -15.46 6.10
C VAL A 92 10.48 -15.13 7.30
N SER A 93 10.26 -13.98 7.93
CA SER A 93 11.06 -13.49 9.06
C SER A 93 10.31 -13.48 10.39
N GLY A 94 8.98 -13.52 10.36
CA GLY A 94 8.13 -13.27 11.51
C GLY A 94 8.15 -11.81 11.99
N HIS A 95 8.84 -10.90 11.27
CA HIS A 95 8.93 -9.49 11.64
C HIS A 95 7.70 -8.71 11.17
N ALA A 96 7.39 -7.66 11.91
CA ALA A 96 6.28 -6.78 11.62
C ALA A 96 6.62 -5.83 10.47
N VAL A 97 5.59 -5.27 9.86
CA VAL A 97 5.67 -4.20 8.88
C VAL A 97 5.47 -2.89 9.62
N ASP A 98 6.40 -1.97 9.39
CA ASP A 98 6.42 -0.61 9.86
C ASP A 98 6.40 0.34 8.65
N VAL A 99 6.37 1.65 8.88
CA VAL A 99 6.35 2.65 7.81
C VAL A 99 7.41 3.72 8.07
N GLU A 100 8.39 3.82 7.17
CA GLU A 100 9.43 4.85 7.18
C GLU A 100 9.26 5.74 5.94
N ASP A 101 9.05 7.05 6.11
CA ASP A 101 8.86 8.00 4.98
C ASP A 101 7.76 7.58 3.98
N GLY A 102 6.70 6.95 4.50
CA GLY A 102 5.61 6.39 3.69
C GLY A 102 5.96 5.08 2.97
N ILE A 103 7.14 4.51 3.19
CA ILE A 103 7.56 3.23 2.63
C ILE A 103 7.29 2.12 3.66
N PRO A 104 6.53 1.06 3.30
CA PRO A 104 6.37 -0.09 4.17
C PRO A 104 7.70 -0.86 4.25
N VAL A 105 8.18 -1.09 5.47
CA VAL A 105 9.47 -1.74 5.74
C VAL A 105 9.34 -2.83 6.80
N LEU A 106 10.26 -3.79 6.83
CA LEU A 106 10.35 -4.74 7.93
C LEU A 106 10.90 -4.09 9.20
N ARG A 107 10.35 -4.50 10.34
CA ARG A 107 10.78 -4.09 11.67
C ARG A 107 10.70 -5.22 12.70
N HIS A 108 11.79 -5.41 13.43
CA HIS A 108 11.86 -6.22 14.62
C HIS A 108 11.06 -5.59 15.76
N ARG A 109 10.31 -6.42 16.50
CA ARG A 109 9.74 -6.00 17.78
C ARG A 109 10.88 -5.84 18.79
N ARG A 110 11.04 -4.64 19.33
CA ARG A 110 12.10 -4.28 20.28
C ARG A 110 11.52 -3.89 21.64
N PRO A 111 12.28 -4.07 22.74
CA PRO A 111 11.90 -3.52 24.04
C PRO A 111 11.73 -2.01 24.01
N TYR A 112 10.97 -1.49 24.96
CA TYR A 112 10.88 -0.05 25.22
C TYR A 112 12.24 0.49 25.63
N THR A 113 12.73 1.49 24.89
CA THR A 113 13.99 2.20 25.19
C THR A 113 13.71 3.69 25.30
N ALA A 114 14.26 4.34 26.33
CA ALA A 114 14.15 5.78 26.52
C ALA A 114 15.23 6.51 25.70
N PRO A 115 14.94 7.70 25.11
CA PRO A 115 13.63 8.35 25.08
C PRO A 115 12.63 7.57 24.21
N PHE A 116 11.35 7.61 24.60
CA PHE A 116 10.26 6.93 23.91
C PHE A 116 9.18 7.95 23.50
N PRO A 117 8.67 7.93 22.26
CA PRO A 117 9.08 7.05 21.14
C PRO A 117 10.46 7.43 20.56
N ASN A 118 11.13 6.47 19.90
CA ASN A 118 12.34 6.70 19.10
C ASN A 118 12.29 5.92 17.76
N LYS A 119 13.28 6.14 16.87
CA LYS A 119 13.38 5.47 15.56
C LYS A 119 13.28 3.94 15.65
N TYR A 120 13.80 3.34 16.71
CA TYR A 120 13.84 1.88 16.89
C TYR A 120 12.74 1.35 17.82
N SER A 121 12.21 2.20 18.70
CA SER A 121 11.28 1.84 19.75
C SER A 121 10.12 2.83 19.72
N HIS A 122 9.17 2.54 18.84
CA HIS A 122 7.89 3.20 18.74
C HIS A 122 6.79 2.14 18.52
N PRO A 123 5.52 2.45 18.82
CA PRO A 123 4.44 1.52 18.56
C PRO A 123 4.30 1.26 17.06
N LEU A 124 4.29 -0.02 16.67
CA LEU A 124 4.08 -0.43 15.29
C LEU A 124 2.66 -0.07 14.81
N PRO A 125 2.48 0.21 13.51
CA PRO A 125 1.18 0.49 12.95
C PRO A 125 0.25 -0.73 13.06
N ILE A 126 -1.02 -0.44 13.35
CA ILE A 126 -2.09 -1.44 13.27
C ILE A 126 -2.65 -1.42 11.84
N PHE A 127 -2.66 -2.57 11.19
CA PHE A 127 -3.22 -2.70 9.84
C PHE A 127 -4.66 -3.17 9.90
N SER A 128 -5.51 -2.59 9.06
CA SER A 128 -6.88 -3.05 8.86
C SER A 128 -7.21 -3.21 7.39
N TYR A 129 -8.09 -4.16 7.08
CA TYR A 129 -8.55 -4.46 5.73
C TYR A 129 -10.06 -4.40 5.65
N GLU A 130 -10.59 -3.60 4.72
CA GLU A 130 -12.02 -3.52 4.46
C GLU A 130 -12.34 -4.28 3.16
N ALA A 131 -12.82 -5.53 3.28
CA ALA A 131 -13.10 -6.39 2.13
C ALA A 131 -14.11 -5.83 1.12
N ARG A 132 -15.05 -4.99 1.58
CA ARG A 132 -16.05 -4.35 0.70
C ARG A 132 -15.40 -3.33 -0.25
N THR A 133 -14.50 -2.51 0.27
CA THR A 133 -13.83 -1.45 -0.52
C THR A 133 -12.51 -1.94 -1.11
N ASN A 134 -11.98 -3.06 -0.59
CA ASN A 134 -10.65 -3.61 -0.88
C ASN A 134 -9.52 -2.66 -0.45
N ILE A 135 -9.70 -1.92 0.64
CA ILE A 135 -8.72 -0.92 1.10
C ILE A 135 -7.97 -1.47 2.31
N ILE A 136 -6.65 -1.29 2.31
CA ILE A 136 -5.79 -1.56 3.47
C ILE A 136 -5.38 -0.22 4.09
N ARG A 137 -5.64 -0.07 5.39
CA ARG A 137 -5.32 1.12 6.18
C ARG A 137 -4.25 0.81 7.23
N ALA A 138 -3.42 1.79 7.53
CA ALA A 138 -2.49 1.78 8.65
C ALA A 138 -2.92 2.81 9.70
N THR A 139 -3.01 2.42 10.95
CA THR A 139 -3.32 3.32 12.07
C THR A 139 -2.11 3.44 12.96
N PHE A 140 -1.65 4.67 13.19
CA PHE A 140 -0.46 4.97 13.97
C PHE A 140 -0.81 5.47 15.37
N ALA A 141 -0.08 5.01 16.38
CA ALA A 141 -0.21 5.53 17.75
C ALA A 141 0.67 6.77 17.98
N THR A 142 1.73 6.92 17.19
CA THR A 142 2.68 8.04 17.20
C THR A 142 2.77 8.64 15.81
N ASP A 143 3.28 9.86 15.69
CA ASP A 143 3.45 10.50 14.38
C ASP A 143 4.33 9.63 13.46
N PRO A 144 3.82 9.20 12.28
CA PRO A 144 4.59 8.37 11.35
C PRO A 144 5.76 9.12 10.69
N ALA A 145 5.82 10.46 10.79
CA ALA A 145 6.95 11.25 10.33
C ALA A 145 8.06 11.40 11.41
N TYR A 146 7.92 10.72 12.56
CA TYR A 146 8.87 10.80 13.66
C TYR A 146 10.10 9.87 13.44
N PRO A 147 11.33 10.32 13.76
CA PRO A 147 11.69 11.68 14.19
C PRO A 147 11.60 12.64 13.02
N SER A 148 11.09 13.86 13.27
CA SER A 148 10.79 14.84 12.23
C SER A 148 11.92 14.96 11.21
N PRO A 149 11.60 15.06 9.90
CA PRO A 149 12.62 15.29 8.89
C PRO A 149 13.42 16.54 9.25
N SER A 150 14.71 16.53 8.93
CA SER A 150 15.71 17.54 9.29
C SER A 150 15.46 18.97 8.75
N SER A 151 14.28 19.24 8.16
CA SER A 151 13.88 20.55 7.66
C SER A 151 12.82 21.19 8.59
N PRO A 152 13.09 22.38 9.15
CA PRO A 152 12.16 23.10 10.04
C PRO A 152 10.78 23.37 9.42
N ALA A 153 10.72 23.53 8.09
CA ALA A 153 9.47 23.85 7.38
C ALA A 153 8.44 22.70 7.38
N ALA A 154 8.85 21.46 7.64
CA ALA A 154 7.94 20.30 7.75
C ALA A 154 7.46 20.06 9.20
N ALA A 155 8.11 20.68 10.19
CA ALA A 155 7.78 20.52 11.61
C ALA A 155 6.61 21.41 12.07
N GLU A 156 6.17 22.37 11.23
CA GLU A 156 5.16 23.38 11.57
C GLU A 156 3.72 22.96 11.22
N SER A 157 3.51 21.82 10.57
CA SER A 157 2.17 21.23 10.49
C SER A 157 1.84 20.71 11.90
N SER A 158 0.79 21.27 12.53
CA SER A 158 0.44 21.03 13.94
C SER A 158 0.73 19.60 14.39
N ALA A 159 1.31 19.43 15.59
CA ALA A 159 1.81 18.14 16.10
C ALA A 159 0.79 16.97 16.08
N ASP A 160 -0.48 17.24 15.78
CA ASP A 160 -1.58 16.29 15.64
C ASP A 160 -2.26 16.29 14.25
N ALA A 161 -1.79 17.07 13.26
CA ALA A 161 -2.36 17.10 11.91
C ALA A 161 -2.40 15.71 11.26
N TRP A 162 -1.39 14.88 11.56
CA TRP A 162 -1.29 13.50 11.13
C TRP A 162 -2.48 12.64 11.60
N ARG A 163 -3.05 12.93 12.77
CA ARG A 163 -4.24 12.21 13.31
C ARG A 163 -5.51 12.45 12.50
N SER A 164 -5.55 13.54 11.74
CA SER A 164 -6.69 13.90 10.88
C SER A 164 -6.59 13.35 9.45
N LYS A 165 -5.75 12.33 9.25
CA LYS A 165 -5.50 11.69 7.96
C LYS A 165 -5.89 10.21 7.99
N ASP A 166 -6.33 9.69 6.85
CA ASP A 166 -6.47 8.25 6.59
C ASP A 166 -5.20 7.77 5.87
N TYR A 167 -4.48 6.80 6.43
CA TYR A 167 -3.24 6.30 5.85
C TYR A 167 -3.50 5.01 5.09
N VAL A 168 -3.29 5.05 3.78
CA VAL A 168 -3.75 3.99 2.87
C VAL A 168 -2.60 3.42 2.07
N LEU A 169 -2.57 2.08 1.95
CA LEU A 169 -1.62 1.39 1.09
C LEU A 169 -1.96 1.62 -0.39
N THR A 170 -0.97 2.02 -1.17
CA THR A 170 -1.10 2.34 -2.59
C THR A 170 0.05 1.77 -3.41
N SER A 171 -0.25 1.34 -4.63
CA SER A 171 0.76 1.03 -5.65
C SER A 171 1.23 2.32 -6.30
N VAL A 172 2.55 2.52 -6.36
CA VAL A 172 3.13 3.63 -7.10
C VAL A 172 3.36 3.17 -8.54
N PRO A 173 2.81 3.89 -9.53
CA PRO A 173 3.06 3.59 -10.94
C PRO A 173 4.52 3.91 -11.32
N LEU A 174 4.98 3.32 -12.42
CA LEU A 174 6.24 3.70 -13.05
C LEU A 174 5.93 4.34 -14.39
N LYS A 175 6.39 5.58 -14.58
CA LYS A 175 6.29 6.26 -15.87
C LYS A 175 6.99 5.41 -16.92
N ALA A 176 6.26 5.01 -17.97
CA ALA A 176 6.87 4.39 -19.12
C ALA A 176 7.83 5.38 -19.78
N LEU A 177 9.02 4.92 -20.21
CA LEU A 177 9.87 5.74 -21.06
C LEU A 177 9.12 6.01 -22.37
N PRO A 178 9.11 7.26 -22.88
CA PRO A 178 8.41 7.59 -24.11
C PRO A 178 8.92 6.72 -25.27
N SER A 179 8.00 6.11 -26.00
CA SER A 179 8.34 5.31 -27.18
C SER A 179 8.94 6.20 -28.27
N ILE A 180 9.88 5.66 -29.04
CA ILE A 180 10.52 6.36 -30.19
C ILE A 180 9.44 6.80 -31.21
N ILE A 181 8.34 6.05 -31.30
CA ILE A 181 7.20 6.37 -32.19
C ILE A 181 6.43 7.59 -31.68
N ASP A 182 6.19 7.70 -30.37
CA ASP A 182 5.50 8.87 -29.77
C ASP A 182 6.34 10.15 -29.89
N SER A 183 7.66 9.99 -29.86
CA SER A 183 8.60 11.10 -30.08
C SER A 183 8.57 11.62 -31.52
N ALA A 184 8.34 10.73 -32.51
CA ALA A 184 8.16 11.13 -33.90
C ALA A 184 6.84 11.87 -34.10
N SER A 185 5.74 11.39 -33.49
CA SER A 185 4.42 12.03 -33.53
C SER A 185 4.47 13.49 -33.05
N ASN A 186 5.14 13.73 -31.92
CA ASN A 186 5.28 15.07 -31.34
C ASN A 186 6.22 15.97 -32.15
N PHE A 187 7.21 15.40 -32.85
CA PHE A 187 8.07 16.14 -33.77
C PHE A 187 7.32 16.55 -35.06
N PHE A 188 6.52 15.67 -35.64
CA PHE A 188 5.73 15.99 -36.85
C PHE A 188 4.63 17.00 -36.57
N LEU A 189 3.98 16.93 -35.40
CA LEU A 189 2.96 17.90 -35.00
C LEU A 189 3.55 19.29 -34.72
N SER A 190 4.73 19.39 -34.08
CA SER A 190 5.37 20.69 -33.84
C SER A 190 5.93 21.31 -35.12
N ALA A 191 6.39 20.49 -36.08
CA ALA A 191 6.80 20.95 -37.40
C ALA A 191 5.60 21.47 -38.23
N ALA A 192 4.41 20.91 -38.06
CA ALA A 192 3.19 21.40 -38.72
C ALA A 192 2.73 22.75 -38.16
N SER A 193 2.99 23.04 -36.88
CA SER A 193 2.64 24.32 -36.24
C SER A 193 3.51 25.50 -36.70
N GLN A 194 4.72 25.25 -37.22
CA GLN A 194 5.63 26.31 -37.68
C GLN A 194 5.37 26.79 -39.12
N LEU A 195 4.45 26.16 -39.86
CA LEU A 195 4.18 26.50 -41.27
C LEU A 195 2.97 27.43 -41.51
N GLN A 196 2.35 28.00 -40.46
CA GLN A 196 1.18 28.88 -40.58
C GLN A 196 1.45 30.39 -40.43
N LEU A 197 2.70 30.84 -40.59
CA LEU A 197 3.04 32.27 -40.54
C LEU A 197 3.09 32.92 -41.94
N LEU A 198 1.93 33.39 -42.42
CA LEU A 198 1.83 34.48 -43.39
C LEU A 198 0.87 35.56 -42.84
N PRO A 199 1.20 36.86 -42.94
CA PRO A 199 0.46 37.92 -42.24
C PRO A 199 -0.60 38.57 -43.13
N SER A 200 -1.75 38.97 -42.56
CA SER A 200 -2.57 40.09 -43.04
C SER A 200 -3.61 40.55 -42.00
N ARG A 201 -3.38 41.80 -41.54
CA ARG A 201 -4.29 42.93 -41.35
C ARG A 201 -5.62 42.84 -40.56
N ASP A 202 -5.65 43.78 -39.61
CA ASP A 202 -6.70 44.74 -39.24
C ASP A 202 -7.95 44.24 -38.50
N GLY A 203 -7.96 44.55 -37.20
CA GLY A 203 -9.06 45.28 -36.56
C GLY A 203 -10.23 44.44 -36.04
N GLU A 204 -10.21 44.13 -34.74
CA GLU A 204 -11.33 44.35 -33.82
C GLU A 204 -10.86 44.03 -32.39
N GLN A 205 -11.12 44.97 -31.47
CA GLN A 205 -10.82 44.87 -30.06
C GLN A 205 -11.91 44.00 -29.40
N PHE A 206 -11.56 42.77 -29.04
CA PHE A 206 -12.33 41.95 -28.12
C PHE A 206 -11.68 42.10 -26.74
N ASP A 207 -12.32 42.85 -25.84
CA ASP A 207 -12.05 42.76 -24.40
C ASP A 207 -12.56 41.39 -23.94
N LEU A 208 -11.63 40.46 -23.72
CA LEU A 208 -11.87 39.24 -22.99
C LEU A 208 -11.40 39.49 -21.56
N ASP A 209 -12.33 39.47 -20.61
CA ASP A 209 -11.99 39.39 -19.18
C ASP A 209 -11.10 38.16 -18.96
N GLU A 210 -9.84 38.39 -18.57
CA GLU A 210 -8.77 37.38 -18.49
C GLU A 210 -8.88 36.41 -17.29
N ASP A 211 -10.03 36.32 -16.61
CA ASP A 211 -10.07 35.76 -15.24
C ASP A 211 -11.00 34.57 -15.00
N ASP A 212 -11.38 33.78 -16.02
CA ASP A 212 -12.13 32.53 -15.77
C ASP A 212 -12.00 31.43 -16.85
N VAL A 213 -10.80 31.23 -17.40
CA VAL A 213 -10.48 29.94 -18.05
C VAL A 213 -9.84 29.04 -17.01
N LEU A 214 -10.68 28.21 -16.41
CA LEU A 214 -10.31 27.16 -15.46
C LEU A 214 -9.21 26.26 -16.07
N ASP A 215 -7.96 26.53 -15.71
CA ASP A 215 -6.78 25.65 -15.86
C ASP A 215 -6.89 24.33 -15.06
N ALA A 216 -8.09 23.98 -14.59
CA ALA A 216 -8.35 22.78 -13.80
C ALA A 216 -8.44 21.50 -14.66
N ASP A 217 -8.72 21.61 -15.97
CA ASP A 217 -8.94 20.44 -16.84
C ASP A 217 -7.78 20.14 -17.80
N ARG A 218 -6.67 20.90 -17.77
CA ARG A 218 -5.57 20.77 -18.74
C ARG A 218 -4.32 20.01 -18.24
N ARG A 219 -4.33 19.45 -17.03
CA ARG A 219 -3.17 18.73 -16.47
C ARG A 219 -3.30 17.21 -16.37
N ASP A 220 -4.48 16.65 -16.63
CA ASP A 220 -4.72 15.21 -16.39
C ASP A 220 -4.62 14.32 -17.65
N ASP A 221 -4.44 14.90 -18.83
CA ASP A 221 -4.35 14.15 -20.10
C ASP A 221 -2.91 13.77 -20.51
N GLU A 222 -1.87 14.20 -19.78
CA GLU A 222 -0.47 13.76 -20.03
C GLU A 222 -0.09 12.46 -19.29
N ASP A 223 -0.98 11.88 -18.48
CA ASP A 223 -0.78 10.58 -17.82
C ASP A 223 -1.17 9.38 -18.71
N VAL A 224 -1.02 9.53 -20.02
CA VAL A 224 -1.07 8.40 -20.94
C VAL A 224 0.21 7.59 -20.71
N ASN A 225 0.06 6.35 -20.21
CA ASN A 225 1.08 5.28 -20.14
C ASN A 225 1.75 4.94 -18.79
N ASP A 226 1.12 5.26 -17.65
CA ASP A 226 1.69 5.04 -16.31
C ASP A 226 1.68 3.56 -15.78
N ASP A 227 1.44 2.56 -16.65
CA ASP A 227 1.61 1.14 -16.29
C ASP A 227 2.18 0.25 -17.41
N ASN A 228 2.71 0.84 -18.49
CA ASN A 228 3.31 0.04 -19.58
C ASN A 228 4.82 -0.20 -19.38
N SER A 229 5.35 0.07 -18.18
CA SER A 229 6.74 -0.26 -17.84
C SER A 229 6.94 -1.77 -17.74
N THR A 230 7.96 -2.28 -18.43
CA THR A 230 8.37 -3.69 -18.43
C THR A 230 9.03 -4.12 -17.12
N GLU A 231 9.30 -3.18 -16.22
CA GLU A 231 9.89 -3.49 -14.93
C GLU A 231 8.98 -4.43 -14.12
N ARG A 232 9.62 -5.38 -13.44
CA ARG A 232 8.91 -6.39 -12.65
C ARG A 232 8.49 -5.90 -11.27
N TRP A 233 9.09 -4.84 -10.78
CA TRP A 233 8.77 -4.32 -9.47
C TRP A 233 7.97 -3.01 -9.56
N ARG A 234 7.23 -2.68 -8.51
CA ARG A 234 6.60 -1.37 -8.28
C ARG A 234 6.77 -1.02 -6.82
N HIS A 235 6.97 0.25 -6.49
CA HIS A 235 6.94 0.66 -5.09
C HIS A 235 5.53 0.50 -4.51
N ALA A 236 5.47 0.08 -3.25
CA ALA A 236 4.29 0.21 -2.41
C ALA A 236 4.51 1.38 -1.46
N LYS A 237 3.48 2.19 -1.21
CA LYS A 237 3.55 3.31 -0.25
C LYS A 237 2.32 3.37 0.63
N ILE A 238 2.50 3.90 1.83
CA ILE A 238 1.44 4.32 2.74
C ILE A 238 1.33 5.84 2.62
N ILE A 239 0.22 6.30 2.05
CA ILE A 239 0.02 7.73 1.78
C ILE A 239 -1.02 8.33 2.74
N PRO A 240 -0.79 9.55 3.27
CA PRO A 240 -1.80 10.27 4.05
C PRO A 240 -2.84 10.88 3.11
N LEU A 241 -4.11 10.54 3.33
CA LEU A 241 -5.25 11.09 2.61
C LEU A 241 -6.17 11.84 3.57
N SER A 242 -6.93 12.79 3.07
CA SER A 242 -7.94 13.48 3.87
C SER A 242 -9.04 12.50 4.29
N LEU A 243 -9.58 12.66 5.50
CA LEU A 243 -10.74 11.87 5.92
C LEU A 243 -11.91 12.04 4.94
N GLY A 244 -12.58 10.93 4.65
CA GLY A 244 -13.67 10.87 3.67
C GLY A 244 -13.22 10.90 2.20
N TRP A 245 -11.93 10.66 1.91
CA TRP A 245 -11.40 10.70 0.54
C TRP A 245 -12.09 9.68 -0.39
N ASN A 246 -12.43 8.49 0.13
CA ASN A 246 -12.96 7.40 -0.68
C ASN A 246 -14.42 7.69 -1.11
N GLU A 247 -15.18 8.40 -0.29
CA GLU A 247 -16.53 8.87 -0.60
C GLU A 247 -16.48 10.07 -1.57
N LYS A 248 -15.60 11.05 -1.30
CA LYS A 248 -15.45 12.26 -2.12
C LYS A 248 -14.94 11.98 -3.53
N ALA A 249 -14.03 11.01 -3.68
CA ALA A 249 -13.54 10.56 -4.98
C ALA A 249 -14.65 9.97 -5.87
N SER A 250 -15.72 9.46 -5.27
CA SER A 250 -16.88 8.98 -6.02
C SER A 250 -17.77 10.11 -6.56
N VAL A 251 -17.61 11.34 -6.06
CA VAL A 251 -18.45 12.50 -6.38
C VAL A 251 -17.75 13.48 -7.32
N HIS A 252 -16.45 13.72 -7.12
CA HIS A 252 -15.69 14.75 -7.86
C HIS A 252 -14.77 14.18 -8.94
N GLY A 253 -15.04 12.97 -9.44
CA GLY A 253 -14.29 12.40 -10.56
C GLY A 253 -12.80 12.16 -10.30
N GLY A 254 -12.37 12.10 -9.03
CA GLY A 254 -10.98 11.81 -8.68
C GLY A 254 -10.51 10.56 -9.43
N GLY A 255 -9.38 10.69 -10.14
CA GLY A 255 -8.97 9.78 -11.21
C GLY A 255 -9.24 8.32 -10.88
N LYS A 256 -10.10 7.66 -11.65
CA LYS A 256 -10.50 6.25 -11.46
C LYS A 256 -9.29 5.33 -11.23
N ARG A 257 -8.19 5.60 -11.95
CA ARG A 257 -6.91 4.87 -11.85
C ARG A 257 -6.28 4.98 -10.46
N ASP A 258 -6.32 6.16 -9.87
CA ASP A 258 -5.76 6.44 -8.55
C ASP A 258 -6.50 5.68 -7.44
N ARG A 259 -7.81 5.50 -7.60
CA ARG A 259 -8.59 4.63 -6.73
C ARG A 259 -8.22 3.16 -6.91
N GLU A 260 -8.05 2.70 -8.15
CA GLU A 260 -7.67 1.31 -8.44
C GLU A 260 -6.30 0.94 -7.86
N ARG A 261 -5.33 1.86 -7.87
CA ARG A 261 -4.01 1.69 -7.25
C ARG A 261 -4.05 1.45 -5.74
N ARG A 262 -5.15 1.84 -5.08
CA ARG A 262 -5.36 1.72 -3.62
C ARG A 262 -6.21 0.50 -3.25
N ARG A 263 -6.58 -0.35 -4.22
CA ARG A 263 -7.39 -1.54 -4.00
C ARG A 263 -6.57 -2.82 -3.99
N TRP A 264 -6.86 -3.68 -3.02
CA TRP A 264 -6.10 -4.86 -2.67
C TRP A 264 -7.02 -6.05 -2.43
N LEU A 265 -6.75 -7.17 -3.09
CA LEU A 265 -7.36 -8.44 -2.80
C LEU A 265 -6.49 -9.21 -1.81
N VAL A 266 -7.04 -9.50 -0.63
CA VAL A 266 -6.39 -10.36 0.36
C VAL A 266 -6.86 -11.80 0.17
N VAL A 267 -5.94 -12.70 -0.19
CA VAL A 267 -6.24 -14.10 -0.53
C VAL A 267 -5.73 -15.00 0.61
N PRO A 268 -6.62 -15.65 1.38
CA PRO A 268 -6.20 -16.55 2.46
C PRO A 268 -5.54 -17.82 1.93
N LEU A 269 -4.53 -18.30 2.64
CA LEU A 269 -4.01 -19.64 2.50
C LEU A 269 -4.84 -20.61 3.36
N VAL A 270 -5.03 -21.82 2.85
CA VAL A 270 -5.72 -22.91 3.55
C VAL A 270 -4.72 -23.96 4.02
N LYS A 271 -4.95 -24.54 5.20
CA LYS A 271 -4.07 -25.58 5.76
C LYS A 271 -4.09 -26.87 4.95
N SER A 272 -5.23 -27.22 4.36
CA SER A 272 -5.41 -28.40 3.52
C SER A 272 -6.42 -28.12 2.42
N LYS A 273 -6.36 -28.88 1.32
CA LYS A 273 -7.42 -28.85 0.31
C LYS A 273 -8.69 -29.39 0.97
N SER A 274 -9.78 -28.62 0.93
CA SER A 274 -11.09 -29.14 1.26
C SER A 274 -11.35 -30.39 0.41
N PRO A 275 -11.77 -31.52 1.01
CA PRO A 275 -12.15 -32.68 0.23
C PRO A 275 -13.26 -32.25 -0.73
N ARG A 276 -13.10 -32.56 -2.02
CA ARG A 276 -14.20 -32.36 -2.98
C ARG A 276 -15.38 -33.14 -2.43
N LEU A 277 -16.49 -32.46 -2.17
CA LEU A 277 -17.78 -33.12 -2.00
C LEU A 277 -18.01 -33.92 -3.28
N SER A 278 -17.81 -35.23 -3.20
CA SER A 278 -18.28 -36.14 -4.23
C SER A 278 -19.78 -35.97 -4.27
N GLN A 279 -20.28 -35.33 -5.33
CA GLN A 279 -21.70 -35.41 -5.64
C GLN A 279 -21.98 -36.89 -5.92
N SER A 280 -22.70 -37.52 -5.00
CA SER A 280 -23.32 -38.84 -5.17
C SER A 280 -24.64 -38.70 -5.93
#